data_AF-A0A2U8H661-F1
#
_entry.id   AF-A0A2U8H661-F1
#
_cell.length_a   1.000
_cell.length_b   1.000
_cell.length_c   1.000
_cell.angle_alpha   90.00
_cell.angle_beta   90.00
_cell.angle_gamma   90.00
#
_symmetry.space_group_name_H-M   'P 1'
#
loop_
_entity.id
_entity.type
_entity.pdbx_description
1 polymer ?
#
loop_
_entity_poly.entity_id
_entity_poly.type
_entity_poly.pdbx_seq_one_letter_code
_entity_poly.pdbx_strand_id
1 'polypeptide(L)'
;MKIRPSLRRYFLGSILVTGIVTIAAMAYVSYHFYFLGVDFSISDVMRTTAHQAAVSDGKPQELNGFTVATRWEDLPAAVRSHLDESEMVDERLLKFVDGNPLFSPPKARYFAIRLNRGGEQRYVSSMFVSDSHTLDAPKDPPDFLYIFAIALVAISLFSLVPVLLLKKVATPIERLTTWAKDLGREALDKPAPKFHYSELDSLAQLVLSSLRSVQESVEREKLFLGYASHELRTPIAVTRANSELLRKMIDKGISSTRQLEVLGRIERAGLTMTDLTETLLWLNRHSEKSLPTSPVELDGLIEKLVEELSYLLSGKTVDVAIRCEPTVLALPEALCRIVISNLIRNAFQYTWSGRVDISLTGKKLEILNINEADEERNDELGFGLGLELTERLVDRQGWGYSNKETGAGRHVVIEFDVK
;
A
#
# COMPACT_ATOMS: atom_id res chain seq x y z
N MET A 1 -20.09 8.24 -17.67
CA MET A 1 -19.05 7.76 -16.73
C MET A 1 -18.07 6.89 -17.52
N LYS A 2 -16.86 7.38 -17.84
CA LYS A 2 -15.87 6.58 -18.59
C LYS A 2 -15.29 5.53 -17.65
N ILE A 3 -15.68 4.26 -17.84
CA ILE A 3 -15.15 3.13 -17.09
C ILE A 3 -13.64 3.04 -17.40
N ARG A 4 -12.81 3.33 -16.39
CA ARG A 4 -11.35 3.29 -16.55
C ARG A 4 -10.87 1.83 -16.52
N PRO A 5 -9.86 1.46 -17.32
CA PRO A 5 -9.35 0.10 -17.37
C PRO A 5 -8.70 -0.27 -16.03
N SER A 6 -9.04 -1.45 -15.49
CA SER A 6 -8.36 -2.03 -14.33
C SER A 6 -7.19 -2.88 -14.79
N LEU A 7 -6.03 -2.68 -14.17
CA LEU A 7 -4.80 -3.41 -14.47
C LEU A 7 -5.00 -4.93 -14.32
N ARG A 8 -5.71 -5.34 -13.27
CA ARG A 8 -6.01 -6.75 -12.96
C ARG A 8 -6.87 -7.40 -14.04
N ARG A 9 -7.90 -6.69 -14.52
CA ARG A 9 -8.79 -7.20 -15.57
C ARG A 9 -8.08 -7.34 -16.91
N TYR A 10 -7.19 -6.40 -17.23
CA TYR A 10 -6.39 -6.45 -18.45
C TYR A 10 -5.40 -7.62 -18.41
N PHE A 11 -4.68 -7.79 -17.30
CA PHE A 11 -3.77 -8.91 -17.10
C PHE A 11 -4.49 -10.26 -17.20
N LEU A 12 -5.61 -10.42 -16.49
CA LEU A 12 -6.42 -11.64 -16.54
C LEU A 12 -6.92 -11.95 -17.96
N GLY A 13 -7.47 -10.95 -18.64
CA GLY A 13 -7.98 -11.11 -20.01
C GLY A 13 -6.90 -11.55 -20.99
N SER A 14 -5.69 -10.99 -20.86
CA SER A 14 -4.58 -11.34 -21.76
C SER A 14 -4.03 -12.75 -21.55
N ILE A 15 -3.91 -13.22 -20.29
CA ILE A 15 -3.53 -14.60 -19.99
C ILE A 15 -4.57 -15.56 -20.57
N LEU A 16 -5.86 -15.24 -20.38
CA LEU A 16 -6.95 -16.09 -20.84
C LEU A 16 -6.97 -16.19 -22.37
N VAL A 17 -6.83 -15.06 -23.09
CA VAL A 17 -6.73 -15.06 -24.56
C VAL A 17 -5.52 -15.86 -25.04
N THR A 18 -4.35 -15.64 -24.44
CA THR A 18 -3.13 -16.37 -24.83
C THR A 18 -3.29 -17.87 -24.59
N GLY A 19 -3.84 -18.26 -23.43
CA GLY A 19 -4.10 -19.66 -23.10
C GLY A 19 -5.08 -20.33 -24.06
N ILE A 20 -6.20 -19.68 -24.39
CA ILE A 20 -7.17 -20.19 -25.35
C ILE A 20 -6.53 -20.38 -26.73
N VAL A 21 -5.77 -19.39 -27.21
CA VAL A 21 -5.11 -19.47 -28.52
C VAL A 21 -4.10 -20.62 -28.56
N THR A 22 -3.28 -20.78 -27.51
CA THR A 22 -2.30 -21.87 -27.43
C THR A 22 -2.97 -23.24 -27.42
N ILE A 23 -4.02 -23.42 -26.60
CA ILE A 23 -4.76 -24.68 -26.51
C ILE A 23 -5.43 -25.01 -27.86
N ALA A 24 -6.07 -24.03 -28.50
CA ALA A 24 -6.71 -24.22 -29.79
C ALA A 24 -5.69 -24.61 -30.88
N ALA A 25 -4.54 -23.93 -30.93
CA ALA A 25 -3.47 -24.24 -31.87
C ALA A 25 -2.91 -25.66 -31.64
N MET A 26 -2.65 -26.03 -30.39
CA MET A 26 -2.11 -27.36 -30.06
C MET A 26 -3.13 -28.48 -30.32
N ALA A 27 -4.41 -28.25 -30.04
CA ALA A 27 -5.49 -29.17 -30.37
C ALA A 27 -5.60 -29.39 -31.89
N TYR A 28 -5.51 -28.32 -32.68
CA TYR A 28 -5.53 -28.39 -34.14
C TYR A 28 -4.33 -29.19 -34.70
N VAL A 29 -3.13 -28.92 -34.22
CA VAL A 29 -1.91 -29.65 -34.62
C VAL A 29 -2.03 -31.14 -34.24
N SER A 30 -2.45 -31.43 -33.01
CA SER A 30 -2.60 -32.82 -32.53
C SER A 30 -3.66 -33.58 -33.33
N TYR A 31 -4.79 -32.94 -33.65
CA TYR A 31 -5.82 -33.50 -34.51
C TYR A 31 -5.24 -33.89 -35.87
N HIS A 32 -4.52 -32.97 -36.52
CA HIS A 32 -3.95 -33.20 -37.84
C HIS A 32 -2.90 -34.34 -37.86
N PHE A 33 -2.00 -34.40 -36.88
CA PHE A 33 -0.97 -35.45 -36.80
C PHE A 33 -1.52 -36.82 -36.49
N TYR A 34 -2.54 -36.91 -35.64
CA TYR A 34 -3.19 -38.17 -35.32
C TYR A 34 -3.69 -38.86 -36.59
N PHE A 35 -4.41 -38.13 -37.46
CA PHE A 35 -4.96 -38.73 -38.68
C PHE A 35 -3.93 -39.02 -39.76
N LEU A 36 -2.94 -38.14 -39.94
CA LEU A 36 -1.84 -38.39 -40.89
C LEU A 36 -1.06 -39.66 -40.51
N GLY A 37 -0.85 -39.90 -39.22
CA GLY A 37 -0.19 -41.10 -38.72
C GLY A 37 -0.98 -42.39 -39.02
N VAL A 38 -2.29 -42.38 -38.76
CA VAL A 38 -3.11 -43.58 -38.96
C VAL A 38 -3.30 -43.92 -40.45
N ASP A 39 -3.44 -42.93 -41.33
CA ASP A 39 -3.51 -43.14 -42.79
C ASP A 39 -2.25 -43.83 -43.33
N PHE A 40 -1.08 -43.36 -42.90
CA PHE A 40 0.21 -43.97 -43.26
C PHE A 40 0.26 -45.43 -42.79
N SER A 41 -0.11 -45.70 -41.54
CA SER A 41 -0.13 -47.06 -41.00
C SER A 41 -1.09 -47.98 -41.75
N ILE A 42 -2.31 -47.53 -42.09
CA ILE A 42 -3.29 -48.38 -42.78
C ILE A 42 -2.86 -48.67 -44.22
N SER A 43 -2.38 -47.65 -44.94
CA SER A 43 -1.87 -47.85 -46.30
C SER A 43 -0.69 -48.82 -46.32
N ASP A 44 0.23 -48.72 -45.35
CA ASP A 44 1.40 -49.60 -45.24
C ASP A 44 0.99 -51.05 -44.91
N VAL A 45 0.05 -51.23 -43.99
CA VAL A 45 -0.52 -52.55 -43.69
C VAL A 45 -1.24 -53.12 -44.91
N MET A 46 -2.07 -52.34 -45.61
CA MET A 46 -2.76 -52.79 -46.82
C MET A 46 -1.79 -53.24 -47.93
N ARG A 47 -0.71 -52.48 -48.15
CA ARG A 47 0.35 -52.85 -49.10
C ARG A 47 1.03 -54.15 -48.67
N THR A 48 1.39 -54.26 -47.40
CA THR A 48 2.02 -55.48 -46.85
C THR A 48 1.10 -56.70 -46.97
N THR A 49 -0.19 -56.55 -46.65
CA THR A 49 -1.20 -57.61 -46.79
C THR A 49 -1.40 -58.01 -48.26
N ALA A 50 -1.38 -57.05 -49.19
CA ALA A 50 -1.43 -57.35 -50.62
C ALA A 50 -0.27 -58.23 -51.08
N HIS A 51 0.93 -58.05 -50.50
CA HIS A 51 2.12 -58.83 -50.81
C HIS A 51 2.11 -60.22 -50.17
N GLN A 52 1.52 -60.37 -48.97
CA GLN A 52 1.49 -61.63 -48.23
C GLN A 52 0.33 -62.56 -48.63
N ALA A 53 -0.79 -62.00 -49.09
CA ALA A 53 -1.97 -62.77 -49.46
C ALA A 53 -1.75 -63.62 -50.73
N ALA A 54 -2.16 -64.89 -50.66
CA ALA A 54 -2.13 -65.84 -51.76
C ALA A 54 -3.52 -65.90 -52.40
N VAL A 55 -3.82 -64.92 -53.24
CA VAL A 55 -5.13 -64.74 -53.87
C VAL A 55 -5.13 -65.36 -55.27
N SER A 56 -6.22 -66.01 -55.64
CA SER A 56 -6.46 -66.56 -56.99
C SER A 56 -7.67 -65.88 -57.62
N ASP A 57 -7.76 -65.91 -58.95
CA ASP A 57 -8.83 -65.20 -59.65
C ASP A 57 -10.23 -65.63 -59.20
N GLY A 58 -11.07 -64.65 -58.87
CA GLY A 58 -12.44 -64.85 -58.37
C GLY A 58 -12.58 -65.43 -56.96
N LYS A 59 -11.49 -65.55 -56.19
CA LYS A 59 -11.52 -66.02 -54.79
C LYS A 59 -10.84 -65.01 -53.86
N PRO A 60 -11.58 -64.05 -53.27
CA PRO A 60 -11.01 -63.09 -52.35
C PRO A 60 -10.53 -63.79 -51.06
N GLN A 61 -9.46 -63.27 -50.46
CA GLN A 61 -8.91 -63.76 -49.19
C GLN A 61 -9.03 -62.68 -48.12
N GLU A 62 -9.49 -63.07 -46.93
CA GLU A 62 -9.48 -62.20 -45.76
C GLU A 62 -8.27 -62.48 -44.87
N LEU A 63 -7.54 -61.43 -44.51
CA LEU A 63 -6.39 -61.46 -43.62
C LEU A 63 -6.49 -60.29 -42.64
N ASN A 64 -6.61 -60.57 -41.34
CA ASN A 64 -6.59 -59.59 -40.26
C ASN A 64 -7.56 -58.39 -40.45
N GLY A 65 -8.76 -58.64 -41.00
CA GLY A 65 -9.75 -57.58 -41.25
C GLY A 65 -9.56 -56.79 -42.56
N PHE A 66 -8.67 -57.26 -43.44
CA PHE A 66 -8.49 -56.77 -44.81
C PHE A 66 -8.92 -57.84 -45.82
N THR A 67 -9.67 -57.44 -46.84
CA THR A 67 -10.06 -58.31 -47.96
C THR A 67 -9.15 -58.02 -49.15
N VAL A 68 -8.49 -59.06 -49.68
CA VAL A 68 -7.63 -58.97 -50.88
C VAL A 68 -8.30 -59.73 -52.03
N ALA A 69 -8.43 -59.08 -53.18
CA ALA A 69 -9.08 -59.61 -54.38
C ALA A 69 -8.29 -59.29 -55.65
N THR A 70 -8.48 -60.08 -56.72
CA THR A 70 -7.93 -59.79 -58.06
C THR A 70 -8.83 -58.87 -58.88
N ARG A 71 -10.14 -58.84 -58.57
CA ARG A 71 -11.14 -58.02 -59.27
C ARG A 71 -11.86 -57.13 -58.28
N TRP A 72 -12.22 -55.93 -58.72
CA TRP A 72 -12.99 -54.99 -57.91
C TRP A 72 -14.31 -55.60 -57.42
N GLU A 73 -15.00 -56.36 -58.27
CA GLU A 73 -16.29 -57.00 -57.98
C GLU A 73 -16.26 -57.97 -56.80
N ASP A 74 -15.10 -58.55 -56.50
CA ASP A 74 -14.91 -59.53 -55.43
C ASP A 74 -14.68 -58.85 -54.06
N LEU A 75 -14.62 -57.51 -54.00
CA LEU A 75 -14.57 -56.77 -52.74
C LEU A 75 -15.93 -56.77 -52.01
N PRO A 76 -15.94 -56.58 -50.67
CA PRO A 76 -17.18 -56.54 -49.89
C PRO A 76 -18.16 -55.49 -50.44
N ALA A 77 -19.44 -55.86 -50.50
CA ALA A 77 -20.48 -54.99 -51.08
C ALA A 77 -20.55 -53.60 -50.41
N ALA A 78 -20.30 -53.55 -49.10
CA ALA A 78 -20.27 -52.30 -48.34
C ALA A 78 -19.12 -51.35 -48.75
N VAL A 79 -18.00 -51.89 -49.25
CA VAL A 79 -16.89 -51.09 -49.79
C VAL A 79 -17.26 -50.57 -51.17
N ARG A 80 -17.78 -51.46 -52.04
CA ARG A 80 -18.18 -51.13 -53.42
C ARG A 80 -19.32 -50.12 -53.52
N SER A 81 -20.18 -50.02 -52.51
CA SER A 81 -21.28 -49.06 -52.48
C SER A 81 -20.85 -47.64 -52.07
N HIS A 82 -19.68 -47.50 -51.44
CA HIS A 82 -19.19 -46.22 -50.89
C HIS A 82 -17.92 -45.71 -51.57
N LEU A 83 -17.24 -46.56 -52.34
CA LEU A 83 -16.04 -46.24 -53.10
C LEU A 83 -16.27 -46.52 -54.58
N ASP A 84 -15.73 -45.66 -55.45
CA ASP A 84 -15.82 -45.81 -56.90
C ASP A 84 -14.47 -46.27 -57.47
N GLU A 85 -14.47 -47.35 -58.26
CA GLU A 85 -13.28 -47.90 -58.90
C GLU A 85 -12.61 -46.87 -59.84
N SER A 86 -13.42 -46.02 -60.50
CA SER A 86 -12.93 -45.03 -61.46
C SER A 86 -12.07 -43.93 -60.81
N GLU A 87 -12.22 -43.72 -59.51
CA GLU A 87 -11.40 -42.78 -58.73
C GLU A 87 -10.08 -43.42 -58.24
N MET A 88 -9.89 -44.72 -58.44
CA MET A 88 -8.68 -45.41 -57.97
C MET A 88 -7.47 -45.12 -58.86
N VAL A 89 -6.38 -44.73 -58.19
CA VAL A 89 -5.05 -44.58 -58.78
C VAL A 89 -4.16 -45.64 -58.18
N ASP A 90 -3.27 -46.22 -59.00
CA ASP A 90 -2.34 -47.26 -58.55
C ASP A 90 -1.52 -46.77 -57.35
N GLU A 91 -1.44 -47.62 -56.35
CA GLU A 91 -0.79 -47.38 -55.07
C GLU A 91 -1.35 -46.22 -54.23
N ARG A 92 -2.48 -45.62 -54.61
CA ARG A 92 -3.14 -44.55 -53.85
C ARG A 92 -4.31 -45.10 -53.04
N LEU A 93 -4.32 -44.78 -51.75
CA LEU A 93 -5.43 -45.12 -50.85
C LEU A 93 -6.68 -44.30 -51.22
N LEU A 94 -7.76 -44.99 -51.54
CA LEU A 94 -9.10 -44.44 -51.68
C LEU A 94 -9.85 -44.66 -50.36
N LYS A 95 -10.53 -43.63 -49.86
CA LYS A 95 -11.24 -43.67 -48.58
C LYS A 95 -12.57 -42.93 -48.63
N PHE A 96 -13.55 -43.42 -47.87
CA PHE A 96 -14.84 -42.78 -47.62
C PHE A 96 -15.21 -42.92 -46.15
N VAL A 97 -15.81 -41.88 -45.58
CA VAL A 97 -16.25 -41.87 -44.19
C VAL A 97 -17.66 -41.32 -44.04
N ASP A 98 -18.46 -42.04 -43.27
CA ASP A 98 -19.86 -41.73 -42.99
C ASP A 98 -20.00 -40.94 -41.67
N GLY A 99 -20.24 -39.63 -41.76
CA GLY A 99 -20.55 -38.75 -40.62
C GLY A 99 -19.95 -37.33 -40.71
N ASN A 100 -20.25 -36.49 -39.71
CA ASN A 100 -19.62 -35.17 -39.54
C ASN A 100 -18.57 -35.22 -38.41
N PRO A 101 -17.26 -35.29 -38.73
CA PRO A 101 -16.20 -35.49 -37.74
C PRO A 101 -16.02 -34.32 -36.78
N LEU A 102 -16.63 -33.15 -37.04
CA LEU A 102 -16.51 -31.97 -36.18
C LEU A 102 -17.32 -32.08 -34.88
N PHE A 103 -18.41 -32.88 -34.86
CA PHE A 103 -19.37 -32.91 -33.74
C PHE A 103 -19.75 -34.33 -33.25
N SER A 104 -19.36 -35.39 -33.97
CA SER A 104 -19.64 -36.77 -33.57
C SER A 104 -18.65 -37.77 -34.20
N PRO A 105 -18.32 -38.90 -33.53
CA PRO A 105 -17.54 -39.95 -34.16
C PRO A 105 -18.30 -40.51 -35.37
N PRO A 106 -17.63 -40.76 -36.51
CA PRO A 106 -18.30 -41.29 -37.70
C PRO A 106 -18.65 -42.77 -37.53
N LYS A 107 -19.69 -43.17 -38.25
CA LYS A 107 -20.37 -44.47 -38.05
C LYS A 107 -19.64 -45.62 -38.73
N ALA A 108 -19.12 -45.38 -39.94
CA ALA A 108 -18.39 -46.36 -40.71
C ALA A 108 -17.34 -45.70 -41.61
N ARG A 109 -16.29 -46.46 -41.94
CA ARG A 109 -15.22 -46.04 -42.85
C ARG A 109 -14.85 -47.17 -43.78
N TYR A 110 -14.55 -46.82 -45.01
CA TYR A 110 -14.20 -47.75 -46.06
C TYR A 110 -12.89 -47.31 -46.69
N PHE A 111 -11.96 -48.24 -46.81
CA PHE A 111 -10.65 -48.05 -47.41
C PHE A 111 -10.47 -49.04 -48.55
N ALA A 112 -9.87 -48.61 -49.65
CA ALA A 112 -9.43 -49.47 -50.73
C ALA A 112 -8.14 -48.97 -51.39
N ILE A 113 -7.25 -49.87 -51.78
CA ILE A 113 -6.06 -49.56 -52.57
C ILE A 113 -5.94 -50.54 -53.75
N ARG A 114 -5.53 -50.03 -54.91
CA ARG A 114 -5.21 -50.83 -56.10
C ARG A 114 -3.71 -50.92 -56.25
N LEU A 115 -3.19 -52.13 -56.42
CA LEU A 115 -1.76 -52.42 -56.50
C LEU A 115 -1.51 -53.31 -57.73
N ASN A 116 -0.40 -53.08 -58.43
CA ASN A 116 0.02 -53.91 -59.56
C ASN A 116 1.30 -54.66 -59.18
N ARG A 117 1.22 -55.99 -59.07
CA ARG A 117 2.34 -56.84 -58.67
C ARG A 117 2.71 -57.78 -59.81
N GLY A 118 3.82 -57.49 -60.49
CA GLY A 118 4.36 -58.39 -61.51
C GLY A 118 3.40 -58.68 -62.67
N GLY A 119 2.47 -57.76 -62.97
CA GLY A 119 1.42 -57.93 -63.98
C GLY A 119 0.05 -58.36 -63.45
N GLU A 120 -0.06 -58.72 -62.16
CA GLU A 120 -1.33 -59.02 -61.51
C GLU A 120 -1.88 -57.80 -60.74
N GLN A 121 -3.08 -57.37 -61.09
CA GLN A 121 -3.81 -56.37 -60.32
C GLN A 121 -4.38 -56.98 -59.04
N ARG A 122 -4.20 -56.26 -57.92
CA ARG A 122 -4.73 -56.63 -56.61
C ARG A 122 -5.44 -55.44 -56.00
N TYR A 123 -6.62 -55.70 -55.47
CA TYR A 123 -7.42 -54.77 -54.70
C TYR A 123 -7.36 -55.20 -53.23
N VAL A 124 -7.04 -54.28 -52.35
CA VAL A 124 -7.14 -54.51 -50.90
C VAL A 124 -8.14 -53.53 -50.32
N SER A 125 -9.12 -54.03 -49.58
CA SER A 125 -10.08 -53.21 -48.86
C SER A 125 -10.14 -53.52 -47.38
N SER A 126 -10.55 -52.53 -46.59
CA SER A 126 -10.92 -52.73 -45.19
C SER A 126 -12.08 -51.81 -44.84
N MET A 127 -12.92 -52.28 -43.92
CA MET A 127 -14.02 -51.48 -43.39
C MET A 127 -13.95 -51.46 -41.86
N PHE A 128 -14.12 -50.28 -41.28
CA PHE A 128 -14.18 -50.09 -39.84
C PHE A 128 -15.57 -49.57 -39.48
N VAL A 129 -16.39 -50.43 -38.87
CA VAL A 129 -17.69 -50.08 -38.28
C VAL A 129 -17.45 -49.96 -36.77
N SER A 130 -17.80 -48.81 -36.19
CA SER A 130 -17.28 -48.44 -34.87
C SER A 130 -17.82 -49.33 -33.74
N ASP A 131 -16.97 -50.24 -33.25
CA ASP A 131 -16.68 -50.40 -31.81
C ASP A 131 -15.16 -50.16 -31.65
N SER A 132 -14.83 -48.94 -31.19
CA SER A 132 -13.49 -48.44 -30.88
C SER A 132 -12.51 -48.15 -32.04
N HIS A 133 -11.91 -46.96 -31.91
CA HIS A 133 -10.81 -46.34 -32.65
C HIS A 133 -11.11 -45.63 -33.99
N THR A 134 -10.56 -44.42 -34.05
CA THR A 134 -10.97 -43.22 -34.78
C THR A 134 -10.04 -42.93 -35.95
N LEU A 135 -10.59 -42.38 -37.05
CA LEU A 135 -9.93 -42.01 -38.32
C LEU A 135 -10.57 -40.73 -38.93
N ASP A 136 -10.35 -40.36 -40.20
CA ASP A 136 -10.72 -39.10 -40.92
C ASP A 136 -9.78 -37.94 -40.64
N ALA A 137 -9.05 -37.32 -41.58
CA ALA A 137 -9.19 -37.13 -43.05
C ALA A 137 -7.78 -36.64 -43.57
N PRO A 138 -7.57 -35.89 -44.68
CA PRO A 138 -8.09 -35.81 -46.06
C PRO A 138 -7.00 -36.20 -47.10
N LYS A 139 -7.13 -35.78 -48.38
CA LYS A 139 -6.53 -36.37 -49.62
C LYS A 139 -5.34 -35.60 -50.25
N ASP A 140 -4.76 -34.60 -49.56
CA ASP A 140 -3.66 -33.75 -50.07
C ASP A 140 -2.37 -33.89 -49.22
N PRO A 141 -1.16 -33.78 -49.82
CA PRO A 141 0.10 -33.98 -49.10
C PRO A 141 0.32 -32.92 -48.01
N PRO A 142 1.08 -33.24 -46.94
CA PRO A 142 1.40 -32.28 -45.90
C PRO A 142 2.39 -31.24 -46.44
N ASP A 143 1.93 -30.02 -46.68
CA ASP A 143 2.85 -28.90 -46.76
C ASP A 143 3.36 -28.65 -45.34
N PHE A 144 4.54 -29.20 -45.01
CA PHE A 144 5.30 -28.84 -43.80
C PHE A 144 5.38 -27.31 -43.62
N LEU A 145 5.35 -26.57 -44.73
CA LEU A 145 5.25 -25.11 -44.79
C LEU A 145 4.00 -24.55 -44.10
N TYR A 146 2.83 -25.17 -44.24
CA TYR A 146 1.59 -24.70 -43.61
C TYR A 146 1.60 -24.92 -42.09
N ILE A 147 2.11 -26.07 -41.65
CA ILE A 147 2.30 -26.38 -40.21
C ILE A 147 3.31 -25.41 -39.61
N PHE A 148 4.44 -25.22 -40.30
CA PHE A 148 5.47 -24.28 -39.87
C PHE A 148 4.91 -22.85 -39.81
N ALA A 149 4.06 -22.45 -40.76
CA ALA A 149 3.39 -21.15 -40.74
C ALA A 149 2.44 -20.99 -39.54
N ILE A 150 1.60 -21.99 -39.24
CA ILE A 150 0.70 -21.94 -38.07
C ILE A 150 1.51 -21.90 -36.77
N ALA A 151 2.53 -22.76 -36.64
CA ALA A 151 3.40 -22.79 -35.47
C ALA A 151 4.12 -21.44 -35.28
N LEU A 152 4.62 -20.85 -36.37
CA LEU A 152 5.27 -19.53 -36.36
C LEU A 152 4.30 -18.43 -35.93
N VAL A 153 3.06 -18.43 -36.43
CA VAL A 153 2.02 -17.47 -36.03
C VAL A 153 1.67 -17.65 -34.55
N ALA A 154 1.52 -18.88 -34.07
CA ALA A 154 1.23 -19.16 -32.67
C ALA A 154 2.36 -18.70 -31.74
N ILE A 155 3.62 -18.99 -32.09
CA ILE A 155 4.80 -18.53 -31.34
C ILE A 155 4.92 -17.00 -31.39
N SER A 156 4.67 -16.39 -32.54
CA SER A 156 4.70 -14.93 -32.70
C SER A 156 3.64 -14.25 -31.83
N LEU A 157 2.40 -14.74 -31.83
CA LEU A 157 1.33 -14.27 -30.94
C LEU A 157 1.68 -14.48 -29.46
N PHE A 158 2.19 -15.67 -29.12
CA PHE A 158 2.60 -16.01 -27.76
C PHE A 158 3.75 -15.14 -27.25
N SER A 159 4.65 -14.69 -28.13
CA SER A 159 5.76 -13.79 -27.79
C SER A 159 5.34 -12.32 -27.78
N LEU A 160 4.51 -11.91 -28.74
CA LEU A 160 4.08 -10.51 -28.90
C LEU A 160 3.17 -10.07 -27.76
N VAL A 161 2.23 -10.91 -27.33
CA VAL A 161 1.26 -10.55 -26.28
C VAL A 161 1.97 -10.20 -24.95
N PRO A 162 2.85 -11.04 -24.38
CA PRO A 162 3.61 -10.70 -23.17
C PRO A 162 4.44 -9.43 -23.30
N VAL A 163 5.09 -9.20 -24.44
CA VAL A 163 5.89 -7.99 -24.67
C VAL A 163 5.01 -6.73 -24.66
N LEU A 164 3.83 -6.79 -25.29
CA LEU A 164 2.86 -5.70 -25.26
C LEU A 164 2.29 -5.47 -23.85
N LEU A 165 2.05 -6.54 -23.09
CA LEU A 165 1.63 -6.45 -21.68
C LEU A 165 2.69 -5.78 -20.84
N LEU A 166 3.94 -6.22 -20.96
CA LEU A 166 5.06 -5.67 -20.21
C LEU A 166 5.17 -4.16 -20.46
N LYS A 167 5.11 -3.72 -21.73
CA LYS A 167 5.12 -2.28 -22.06
C LYS A 167 3.91 -1.52 -21.52
N LYS A 168 2.71 -2.09 -21.56
CA LYS A 168 1.48 -1.43 -21.06
C LYS A 168 1.38 -1.37 -19.53
N VAL A 169 2.11 -2.21 -18.81
CA VAL A 169 2.05 -2.31 -17.35
C VAL A 169 3.30 -1.73 -16.69
N ALA A 170 4.49 -2.13 -17.15
CA ALA A 170 5.77 -1.69 -16.58
C ALA A 170 5.98 -0.19 -16.80
N THR A 171 5.72 0.34 -17.99
CA THR A 171 5.96 1.76 -18.27
C THR A 171 5.13 2.71 -17.39
N PRO A 172 3.83 2.49 -17.14
CA PRO A 172 3.09 3.29 -16.16
C PRO A 172 3.60 3.15 -14.71
N ILE A 173 4.06 1.97 -14.31
CA ILE A 173 4.64 1.74 -12.97
C ILE A 173 5.99 2.45 -12.83
N GLU A 174 6.83 2.41 -13.86
CA GLU A 174 8.09 3.17 -13.91
C GLU A 174 7.82 4.66 -13.79
N ARG A 175 6.82 5.20 -14.49
CA ARG A 175 6.43 6.61 -14.35
C ARG A 175 5.99 6.97 -12.94
N LEU A 176 5.20 6.10 -12.28
CA LEU A 176 4.82 6.31 -10.88
C LEU A 176 6.06 6.32 -9.98
N THR A 177 7.00 5.40 -10.22
CA THR A 177 8.24 5.28 -9.45
C THR A 177 9.15 6.49 -9.64
N THR A 178 9.33 6.95 -10.88
CA THR A 178 10.13 8.15 -11.18
C THR A 178 9.47 9.38 -10.56
N TRP A 179 8.16 9.55 -10.71
CA TRP A 179 7.43 10.63 -10.04
C TRP A 179 7.57 10.58 -8.52
N ALA A 180 7.49 9.39 -7.91
CA ALA A 180 7.67 9.21 -6.48
C ALA A 180 9.11 9.50 -6.01
N LYS A 181 10.13 9.25 -6.86
CA LYS A 181 11.53 9.60 -6.57
C LYS A 181 11.80 11.10 -6.68
N ASP A 182 11.13 11.77 -7.62
CA ASP A 182 11.29 13.20 -7.88
C ASP A 182 10.41 14.08 -6.97
N LEU A 183 9.64 13.46 -6.05
CA LEU A 183 8.80 14.16 -5.07
C LEU A 183 9.68 14.86 -4.01
N GLY A 184 10.03 16.11 -4.30
CA GLY A 184 10.63 17.05 -3.36
C GLY A 184 9.59 17.94 -2.66
N ARG A 185 10.08 18.82 -1.77
CA ARG A 185 9.25 19.72 -0.95
C ARG A 185 8.27 20.58 -1.77
N GLU A 186 8.72 21.18 -2.88
CA GLU A 186 7.87 21.99 -3.77
C GLU A 186 6.85 21.19 -4.58
N ALA A 187 7.08 19.90 -4.78
CA ALA A 187 6.18 19.02 -5.51
C ALA A 187 5.00 18.56 -4.65
N LEU A 188 5.13 18.63 -3.31
CA LEU A 188 4.09 18.22 -2.38
C LEU A 188 2.85 19.09 -2.45
N ASP A 189 2.94 20.36 -2.86
CA ASP A 189 1.78 21.25 -2.98
C ASP A 189 0.95 21.01 -4.24
N LYS A 190 1.51 20.27 -5.22
CA LYS A 190 0.85 19.98 -6.48
C LYS A 190 -0.02 18.72 -6.36
N PRO A 191 -1.16 18.64 -7.08
CA PRO A 191 -1.97 17.43 -7.10
C PRO A 191 -1.20 16.28 -7.76
N ALA A 192 -1.43 15.06 -7.27
CA ALA A 192 -0.87 13.86 -7.88
C ALA A 192 -1.26 13.76 -9.37
N PRO A 193 -0.33 13.36 -10.26
CA PRO A 193 -0.63 13.19 -11.67
C PRO A 193 -1.64 12.06 -11.88
N LYS A 194 -2.45 12.19 -12.93
CA LYS A 194 -3.43 11.15 -13.30
C LYS A 194 -2.75 10.07 -14.13
N PHE A 195 -2.73 8.85 -13.61
CA PHE A 195 -2.24 7.66 -14.28
C PHE A 195 -3.34 6.97 -15.10
N HIS A 196 -2.92 6.07 -15.98
CA HIS A 196 -3.83 5.34 -16.86
C HIS A 196 -4.75 4.37 -16.09
N TYR A 197 -4.26 3.82 -14.99
CA TYR A 197 -4.97 2.85 -14.15
C TYR A 197 -5.37 3.49 -12.81
N SER A 198 -6.60 3.24 -12.36
CA SER A 198 -7.15 3.76 -11.08
C SER A 198 -6.37 3.31 -9.85
N GLU A 199 -5.78 2.13 -9.91
CA GLU A 199 -4.97 1.56 -8.84
C GLU A 199 -3.68 2.37 -8.66
N LEU A 200 -3.08 2.87 -9.76
CA LEU A 200 -1.92 3.73 -9.70
C LEU A 200 -2.27 5.15 -9.21
N ASP A 201 -3.45 5.68 -9.57
CA ASP A 201 -3.95 6.94 -9.01
C ASP A 201 -4.08 6.86 -7.48
N SER A 202 -4.63 5.75 -6.99
CA SER A 202 -4.83 5.51 -5.55
C SER A 202 -3.49 5.40 -4.82
N LEU A 203 -2.52 4.68 -5.40
CA LEU A 203 -1.16 4.61 -4.87
C LEU A 203 -0.46 5.96 -4.88
N ALA A 204 -0.59 6.75 -5.95
CA ALA A 204 -0.01 8.09 -6.03
C ALA A 204 -0.57 9.02 -4.95
N GLN A 205 -1.89 8.97 -4.71
CA GLN A 205 -2.53 9.73 -3.64
C GLN A 205 -2.04 9.30 -2.25
N LEU A 206 -1.93 8.00 -2.01
CA LEU A 206 -1.43 7.45 -0.74
C LEU A 206 0.03 7.87 -0.47
N VAL A 207 0.89 7.80 -1.49
CA VAL A 207 2.29 8.27 -1.39
C VAL A 207 2.32 9.76 -1.09
N LEU A 208 1.56 10.58 -1.82
CA LEU A 208 1.50 12.03 -1.63
C LEU A 208 1.00 12.40 -0.22
N SER A 209 -0.09 11.78 0.25
CA SER A 209 -0.63 12.05 1.59
C SER A 209 0.35 11.64 2.69
N SER A 210 1.06 10.51 2.50
CA SER A 210 2.04 10.04 3.48
C SER A 210 3.24 10.99 3.56
N LEU A 211 3.76 11.43 2.42
CA LEU A 211 4.87 12.40 2.39
C LEU A 211 4.47 13.77 2.95
N ARG A 212 3.25 14.25 2.65
CA ARG A 212 2.72 15.48 3.27
C ARG A 212 2.63 15.36 4.78
N SER A 213 2.08 14.26 5.29
CA SER A 213 2.00 14.02 6.73
C SER A 213 3.37 14.00 7.40
N VAL A 214 4.38 13.39 6.77
CA VAL A 214 5.76 13.40 7.27
C VAL A 214 6.34 14.82 7.24
N GLN A 215 6.16 15.54 6.13
CA GLN A 215 6.64 16.91 5.97
C GLN A 215 6.06 17.86 7.02
N GLU A 216 4.75 17.78 7.26
CA GLU A 216 4.08 18.57 8.31
C GLU A 216 4.62 18.22 9.71
N SER A 217 4.88 16.94 9.99
CA SER A 217 5.50 16.53 11.26
C SER A 217 6.90 17.09 11.42
N VAL A 218 7.72 17.04 10.37
CA VAL A 218 9.08 17.63 10.38
C VAL A 218 9.03 19.14 10.56
N GLU A 219 8.06 19.83 9.95
CA GLU A 219 7.90 21.27 10.12
C GLU A 219 7.48 21.64 11.55
N ARG A 220 6.52 20.91 12.12
CA ARG A 220 6.14 21.05 13.53
C ARG A 220 7.34 20.83 14.46
N GLU A 221 8.16 19.81 14.20
CA GLU A 221 9.36 19.53 14.98
C GLU A 221 10.41 20.64 14.87
N LYS A 222 10.67 21.15 13.66
CA LYS A 222 11.59 22.27 13.46
C LYS A 222 11.14 23.54 14.17
N LEU A 223 9.85 23.88 14.07
CA LEU A 223 9.27 25.01 14.79
C LEU A 223 9.44 24.81 16.30
N PHE A 224 9.09 23.63 16.81
CA PHE A 224 9.25 23.27 18.21
C PHE A 224 10.70 23.42 18.72
N LEU A 225 11.68 22.88 17.99
CA LEU A 225 13.10 23.02 18.34
C LEU A 225 13.58 24.48 18.26
N GLY A 226 13.07 25.23 17.28
CA GLY A 226 13.31 26.67 17.14
C GLY A 226 12.84 27.45 18.36
N TYR A 227 11.59 27.21 18.79
CA TYR A 227 11.02 27.80 20.01
C TYR A 227 11.82 27.39 21.24
N ALA A 228 12.06 26.09 21.46
CA ALA A 228 12.84 25.62 22.61
C ALA A 228 14.24 26.25 22.69
N SER A 229 14.91 26.41 21.55
CA SER A 229 16.24 27.03 21.48
C SER A 229 16.19 28.52 21.82
N HIS A 230 15.16 29.23 21.37
CA HIS A 230 14.94 30.63 21.70
C HIS A 230 14.67 30.80 23.20
N GLU A 231 13.81 29.95 23.76
CA GLU A 231 13.38 30.00 25.15
C GLU A 231 14.47 29.64 26.15
N LEU A 232 15.40 28.77 25.78
CA LEU A 232 16.56 28.50 26.62
C LEU A 232 17.60 29.62 26.54
N ARG A 233 17.74 30.29 25.39
CA ARG A 233 18.78 31.32 25.20
C ARG A 233 18.62 32.49 26.16
N THR A 234 17.40 32.91 26.44
CA THR A 234 17.21 34.08 27.30
C THR A 234 17.55 33.87 28.77
N PRO A 235 17.03 32.85 29.48
CA PRO A 235 17.44 32.61 30.86
C PRO A 235 18.95 32.30 30.97
N ILE A 236 19.57 31.71 29.93
CA ILE A 236 21.04 31.60 29.83
C ILE A 236 21.70 32.99 29.78
N ALA A 237 21.19 33.90 28.94
CA ALA A 237 21.70 35.27 28.83
C ALA A 237 21.53 36.06 30.14
N VAL A 238 20.37 35.95 30.79
CA VAL A 238 20.09 36.54 32.12
C VAL A 238 21.06 36.01 33.16
N THR A 239 21.27 34.69 33.21
CA THR A 239 22.23 34.05 34.12
C THR A 239 23.64 34.59 33.91
N ARG A 240 24.09 34.67 32.66
CA ARG A 240 25.43 35.16 32.31
C ARG A 240 25.61 36.63 32.68
N ALA A 241 24.67 37.49 32.29
CA ALA A 241 24.73 38.93 32.55
C ALA A 241 24.72 39.23 34.06
N ASN A 242 23.83 38.58 34.81
CA ASN A 242 23.75 38.76 36.27
C ASN A 242 24.95 38.14 36.99
N SER A 243 25.53 37.05 36.50
CA SER A 243 26.78 36.48 37.05
C SER A 243 27.98 37.43 36.86
N GLU A 244 28.09 38.05 35.68
CA GLU A 244 29.11 39.07 35.41
C GLU A 244 28.91 40.33 36.25
N LEU A 245 27.65 40.76 36.45
CA LEU A 245 27.29 41.88 37.31
C LEU A 245 27.62 41.58 38.78
N LEU A 246 27.26 40.40 39.27
CA LEU A 246 27.52 39.97 40.65
C LEU A 246 29.03 39.96 40.94
N ARG A 247 29.85 39.46 40.01
CA ARG A 247 31.31 39.51 40.14
C ARG A 247 31.82 40.96 40.27
N LYS A 248 31.35 41.86 39.40
CA LYS A 248 31.71 43.29 39.48
C LYS A 248 31.24 43.96 40.77
N MET A 249 30.09 43.55 41.33
CA MET A 249 29.58 44.07 42.61
C MET A 249 30.46 43.62 43.79
N ILE A 250 30.88 42.36 43.79
CA ILE A 250 31.80 41.80 44.78
C ILE A 250 33.15 42.55 44.74
N ASP A 251 33.74 42.70 43.55
CA ASP A 251 35.02 43.38 43.36
C ASP A 251 34.99 44.85 43.82
N LYS A 252 33.83 45.51 43.69
CA LYS A 252 33.62 46.91 44.09
C LYS A 252 33.13 47.10 45.52
N GLY A 253 32.96 46.02 46.29
CA GLY A 253 32.46 46.08 47.67
C GLY A 253 31.04 46.64 47.80
N ILE A 254 30.17 46.42 46.79
CA ILE A 254 28.77 46.86 46.84
C ILE A 254 28.00 46.06 47.91
N SER A 255 27.01 46.69 48.55
CA SER A 255 26.16 46.08 49.60
C SER A 255 25.71 44.65 49.30
N SER A 256 25.76 43.78 50.31
CA SER A 256 25.28 42.39 50.26
C SER A 256 23.81 42.29 49.87
N THR A 257 22.98 43.27 50.21
CA THR A 257 21.56 43.30 49.81
C THR A 257 21.37 43.35 48.29
N ARG A 258 22.12 44.22 47.59
CA ARG A 258 22.08 44.29 46.12
C ARG A 258 22.70 43.05 45.46
N GLN A 259 23.70 42.44 46.09
CA GLN A 259 24.27 41.18 45.60
C GLN A 259 23.24 40.05 45.67
N LEU A 260 22.48 39.95 46.77
CA LEU A 260 21.40 38.97 46.94
C LEU A 260 20.28 39.15 45.91
N GLU A 261 19.92 40.38 45.56
CA GLU A 261 18.94 40.65 44.48
C GLU A 261 19.40 40.09 43.13
N VAL A 262 20.68 40.29 42.77
CA VAL A 262 21.27 39.77 41.53
C VAL A 262 21.38 38.25 41.56
N LEU A 263 21.73 37.67 42.71
CA LEU A 263 21.74 36.21 42.91
C LEU A 263 20.33 35.64 42.72
N GLY A 264 19.30 36.28 43.29
CA GLY A 264 17.90 35.86 43.11
C GLY A 264 17.45 35.91 41.65
N ARG A 265 17.98 36.84 40.82
CA ARG A 265 17.73 36.85 39.37
C ARG A 265 18.32 35.62 38.67
N ILE A 266 19.51 35.19 39.07
CA ILE A 266 20.17 33.99 38.55
C ILE A 266 19.38 32.74 38.94
N GLU A 267 18.98 32.62 40.21
CA GLU A 267 18.20 31.48 40.70
C GLU A 267 16.85 31.35 39.96
N ARG A 268 16.14 32.47 39.75
CA ARG A 268 14.91 32.48 38.95
C ARG A 268 15.13 32.02 37.51
N ALA A 269 16.21 32.47 36.87
CA ALA A 269 16.56 32.02 35.52
C ALA A 269 16.89 30.51 35.48
N GLY A 270 17.55 29.98 36.51
CA GLY A 270 17.82 28.55 36.70
C GLY A 270 16.54 27.73 36.79
N LEU A 271 15.62 28.13 37.66
CA LEU A 271 14.31 27.48 37.81
C LEU A 271 13.52 27.49 36.50
N THR A 272 13.54 28.61 35.77
CA THR A 272 12.87 28.73 34.47
C THR A 272 13.43 27.72 33.46
N MET A 273 14.76 27.54 33.41
CA MET A 273 15.37 26.51 32.56
C MET A 273 14.94 25.11 32.97
N THR A 274 14.88 24.80 34.27
CA THR A 274 14.40 23.51 34.76
C THR A 274 12.97 23.24 34.30
N ASP A 275 12.04 24.17 34.52
CA ASP A 275 10.64 24.01 34.12
C ASP A 275 10.48 23.83 32.60
N LEU A 276 11.22 24.61 31.81
CA LEU A 276 11.25 24.47 30.35
C LEU A 276 11.75 23.07 29.96
N THR A 277 12.85 22.60 30.54
CA THR A 277 13.38 21.27 30.21
C THR A 277 12.45 20.14 30.64
N GLU A 278 11.80 20.24 31.79
CA GLU A 278 10.80 19.27 32.24
C GLU A 278 9.59 19.23 31.30
N THR A 279 9.09 20.40 30.91
CA THR A 279 8.00 20.55 29.95
C THR A 279 8.35 19.96 28.58
N LEU A 280 9.55 20.24 28.07
CA LEU A 280 10.04 19.71 26.79
C LEU A 280 10.26 18.19 26.83
N LEU A 281 10.86 17.66 27.91
CA LEU A 281 11.05 16.22 28.11
C LEU A 281 9.71 15.49 28.20
N TRP A 282 8.74 16.09 28.87
CA TRP A 282 7.40 15.55 28.97
C TRP A 282 6.72 15.48 27.60
N LEU A 283 6.79 16.56 26.81
CA LEU A 283 6.26 16.62 25.43
C LEU A 283 6.89 15.58 24.49
N ASN A 284 8.20 15.36 24.62
CA ASN A 284 8.93 14.42 23.77
C ASN A 284 8.62 12.95 24.11
N ARG A 285 8.60 12.59 25.40
CA ARG A 285 8.41 11.19 25.85
C ARG A 285 7.02 10.62 25.59
N HIS A 286 6.00 11.49 25.51
CA HIS A 286 4.60 11.07 25.40
C HIS A 286 3.99 11.44 24.05
N SER A 287 4.83 11.52 23.00
CA SER A 287 4.45 11.92 21.65
C SER A 287 3.44 10.98 20.96
N GLU A 288 3.34 9.70 21.37
CA GLU A 288 2.62 8.67 20.60
C GLU A 288 1.64 7.76 21.38
N LYS A 289 1.50 7.90 22.70
CA LYS A 289 0.64 7.00 23.52
C LYS A 289 -0.41 7.76 24.33
N SER A 290 -1.59 7.16 24.49
CA SER A 290 -2.56 7.56 25.52
C SER A 290 -1.86 7.50 26.88
N LEU A 291 -1.85 8.62 27.59
CA LEU A 291 -1.22 8.69 28.89
C LEU A 291 -1.99 7.82 29.89
N PRO A 292 -1.30 7.10 30.79
CA PRO A 292 -1.99 6.46 31.90
C PRO A 292 -2.62 7.54 32.78
N THR A 293 -3.93 7.44 32.99
CA THR A 293 -4.69 8.29 33.90
C THR A 293 -4.77 7.64 35.27
N SER A 294 -4.57 8.42 36.33
CA SER A 294 -4.84 8.04 37.71
C SER A 294 -5.90 8.97 38.31
N PRO A 295 -6.63 8.55 39.36
CA PRO A 295 -7.42 9.49 40.15
C PRO A 295 -6.49 10.55 40.76
N VAL A 296 -6.70 11.81 40.40
CA VAL A 296 -5.94 12.96 40.91
C VAL A 296 -6.87 13.83 41.74
N GLU A 297 -6.52 14.03 43.00
CA GLU A 297 -7.15 15.01 43.91
C GLU A 297 -6.60 16.40 43.55
N LEU A 298 -7.35 17.14 42.71
CA LEU A 298 -6.88 18.42 42.14
C LEU A 298 -6.75 19.52 43.19
N ASP A 299 -7.67 19.56 44.16
CA ASP A 299 -7.63 20.47 45.30
C ASP A 299 -6.34 20.27 46.11
N GLY A 300 -6.06 19.04 46.55
CA GLY A 300 -4.83 18.72 47.29
C GLY A 300 -3.56 18.98 46.48
N LEU A 301 -3.57 18.72 45.17
CA LEU A 301 -2.44 19.04 44.28
C LEU A 301 -2.20 20.55 44.18
N ILE A 302 -3.25 21.36 44.03
CA ILE A 302 -3.15 22.82 43.96
C ILE A 302 -2.63 23.38 45.28
N GLU A 303 -3.20 22.98 46.41
CA GLU A 303 -2.76 23.44 47.74
C GLU A 303 -1.28 23.16 47.97
N LYS A 304 -0.84 21.93 47.66
CA LYS A 304 0.56 21.53 47.75
C LYS A 304 1.47 22.36 46.84
N LEU A 305 1.06 22.61 45.61
CA LEU A 305 1.85 23.42 44.67
C LEU A 305 1.92 24.88 45.09
N VAL A 306 0.86 25.44 45.66
CA VAL A 306 0.88 26.79 46.23
C VAL A 306 1.86 26.87 47.41
N GLU A 307 1.85 25.86 48.30
CA GLU A 307 2.81 25.78 49.41
C GLU A 307 4.26 25.67 48.90
N GLU A 308 4.52 24.76 47.96
CA GLU A 308 5.84 24.55 47.33
C GLU A 308 6.37 25.81 46.64
N LEU A 309 5.49 26.63 46.06
CA LEU A 309 5.85 27.84 45.30
C LEU A 309 5.78 29.14 46.13
N SER A 310 5.33 29.07 47.39
CA SER A 310 5.16 30.23 48.28
C SER A 310 6.43 31.06 48.49
N TYR A 311 7.61 30.43 48.39
CA TYR A 311 8.90 31.13 48.47
C TYR A 311 9.06 32.24 47.41
N LEU A 312 8.36 32.14 46.27
CA LEU A 312 8.37 33.16 45.20
C LEU A 312 7.69 34.47 45.61
N LEU A 313 6.89 34.44 46.68
CA LEU A 313 6.21 35.59 47.26
C LEU A 313 7.02 36.23 48.40
N SER A 314 8.13 35.62 48.81
CA SER A 314 8.97 36.15 49.89
C SER A 314 9.49 37.54 49.54
N GLY A 315 9.19 38.52 50.40
CA GLY A 315 9.55 39.93 50.20
C GLY A 315 8.60 40.72 49.29
N LYS A 316 7.48 40.12 48.85
CA LYS A 316 6.42 40.78 48.07
C LYS A 316 5.19 41.04 48.93
N THR A 317 4.40 42.06 48.59
CA THR A 317 3.11 42.35 49.25
C THR A 317 1.97 41.79 48.41
N VAL A 318 1.81 40.46 48.43
CA VAL A 318 0.80 39.75 47.62
C VAL A 318 -0.14 38.97 48.52
N ASP A 319 -1.43 39.26 48.41
CA ASP A 319 -2.50 38.48 49.04
C ASP A 319 -2.84 37.27 48.15
N VAL A 320 -2.72 36.06 48.70
CA VAL A 320 -3.13 34.84 47.99
C VAL A 320 -4.41 34.30 48.59
N ALA A 321 -5.44 34.14 47.77
CA ALA A 321 -6.68 33.49 48.16
C ALA A 321 -6.88 32.20 47.37
N ILE A 322 -7.07 31.08 48.08
CA ILE A 322 -7.29 29.77 47.50
C ILE A 322 -8.73 29.34 47.83
N ARG A 323 -9.50 28.97 46.81
CA ARG A 323 -10.88 28.49 46.93
C ARG A 323 -11.07 27.25 46.06
N CYS A 324 -10.71 26.10 46.60
CA CYS A 324 -10.81 24.84 45.88
C CYS A 324 -11.94 23.97 46.44
N GLU A 325 -12.84 23.50 45.57
CA GLU A 325 -13.80 22.46 45.90
C GLU A 325 -13.12 21.08 45.81
N PRO A 326 -13.40 20.14 46.73
CA PRO A 326 -12.88 18.77 46.65
C PRO A 326 -13.20 18.13 45.31
N THR A 327 -12.18 17.82 44.51
CA THR A 327 -12.35 17.40 43.12
C THR A 327 -11.37 16.30 42.76
N VAL A 328 -11.90 15.12 42.41
CA VAL A 328 -11.10 13.98 41.94
C VAL A 328 -11.43 13.66 40.49
N LEU A 329 -10.42 13.72 39.61
CA LEU A 329 -10.57 13.41 38.18
C LEU A 329 -9.54 12.37 37.73
N ALA A 330 -9.93 11.51 36.78
CA ALA A 330 -9.01 10.56 36.16
C ALA A 330 -8.16 11.28 35.10
N LEU A 331 -6.95 11.72 35.49
CA LEU A 331 -6.08 12.54 34.65
C LEU A 331 -4.62 12.04 34.71
N PRO A 332 -3.75 12.43 33.76
CA PRO A 332 -2.32 12.15 33.86
C PRO A 332 -1.68 13.04 34.94
N GLU A 333 -1.49 12.51 36.15
CA GLU A 333 -1.01 13.27 37.33
C GLU A 333 0.24 14.11 37.06
N ALA A 334 1.24 13.53 36.40
CA ALA A 334 2.48 14.23 36.07
C ALA A 334 2.24 15.47 35.19
N LEU A 335 1.28 15.40 34.25
CA LEU A 335 0.92 16.52 33.40
C LEU A 335 0.18 17.60 34.17
N CYS A 336 -0.80 17.20 34.99
CA CYS A 336 -1.53 18.11 35.85
C CYS A 336 -0.54 18.91 36.72
N ARG A 337 0.43 18.22 37.33
CA ARG A 337 1.47 18.87 38.13
C ARG A 337 2.28 19.89 37.33
N ILE A 338 2.75 19.54 36.12
CA ILE A 338 3.52 20.46 35.25
C ILE A 338 2.69 21.70 34.89
N VAL A 339 1.47 21.49 34.39
CA VAL A 339 0.58 22.57 33.92
C VAL A 339 0.19 23.50 35.07
N ILE A 340 -0.30 22.94 36.18
CA ILE A 340 -0.74 23.73 37.33
C ILE A 340 0.44 24.46 37.97
N SER A 341 1.60 23.80 38.12
CA SER A 341 2.82 24.43 38.64
C SER A 341 3.25 25.61 37.78
N ASN A 342 3.27 25.44 36.44
CA ASN A 342 3.61 26.52 35.52
C ASN A 342 2.65 27.72 35.65
N LEU A 343 1.35 27.48 35.76
CA LEU A 343 0.38 28.56 35.91
C LEU A 343 0.49 29.30 37.24
N ILE A 344 0.58 28.58 38.36
CA ILE A 344 0.72 29.17 39.70
C ILE A 344 2.04 29.95 39.81
N ARG A 345 3.13 29.35 39.32
CA ARG A 345 4.44 30.00 39.29
C ARG A 345 4.39 31.30 38.50
N ASN A 346 3.77 31.30 37.32
CA ASN A 346 3.58 32.51 36.53
C ASN A 346 2.80 33.57 37.33
N ALA A 347 1.68 33.20 37.94
CA ALA A 347 0.91 34.14 38.76
C ALA A 347 1.74 34.75 39.91
N PHE A 348 2.56 33.95 40.60
CA PHE A 348 3.41 34.43 41.70
C PHE A 348 4.63 35.23 41.23
N GLN A 349 5.23 34.88 40.09
CA GLN A 349 6.38 35.61 39.56
C GLN A 349 6.00 37.00 39.06
N TYR A 350 4.88 37.10 38.33
CA TYR A 350 4.40 38.35 37.71
C TYR A 350 3.55 39.23 38.61
N THR A 351 3.32 38.83 39.87
CA THR A 351 2.64 39.69 40.86
C THR A 351 3.66 40.20 41.87
N TRP A 352 3.82 41.52 41.96
CA TRP A 352 4.80 42.16 42.88
C TRP A 352 4.12 42.83 44.08
N SER A 353 3.00 43.51 43.83
CA SER A 353 2.08 44.01 44.85
C SER A 353 0.65 43.80 44.36
N GLY A 354 -0.24 43.25 45.20
CA GLY A 354 -1.63 43.04 44.85
C GLY A 354 -2.17 41.68 45.28
N ARG A 355 -2.91 40.99 44.39
CA ARG A 355 -3.63 39.76 44.73
C ARG A 355 -3.51 38.66 43.69
N VAL A 356 -3.43 37.41 44.15
CA VAL A 356 -3.63 36.21 43.33
C VAL A 356 -4.79 35.39 43.88
N ASP A 357 -5.83 35.24 43.09
CA ASP A 357 -7.00 34.42 43.39
C ASP A 357 -6.90 33.10 42.60
N ILE A 358 -6.87 31.97 43.30
CA ILE A 358 -6.88 30.62 42.72
C ILE A 358 -8.18 29.95 43.12
N SER A 359 -8.97 29.51 42.14
CA SER A 359 -10.23 28.81 42.40
C SER A 359 -10.39 27.56 41.56
N LEU A 360 -10.92 26.50 42.18
CA LEU A 360 -11.28 25.25 41.52
C LEU A 360 -12.76 24.97 41.80
N THR A 361 -13.55 24.90 40.73
CA THR A 361 -14.99 24.59 40.79
C THR A 361 -15.30 23.47 39.81
N GLY A 362 -15.66 22.29 40.33
CA GLY A 362 -15.77 21.08 39.53
C GLY A 362 -14.51 20.82 38.70
N LYS A 363 -14.62 20.80 37.37
CA LYS A 363 -13.48 20.53 36.47
C LYS A 363 -12.72 21.78 36.01
N LYS A 364 -13.06 22.95 36.55
CA LYS A 364 -12.55 24.24 36.07
C LYS A 364 -11.62 24.88 37.09
N LEU A 365 -10.38 25.11 36.69
CA LEU A 365 -9.37 25.85 37.45
C LEU A 365 -9.25 27.27 36.87
N GLU A 366 -9.45 28.27 37.72
CA GLU A 366 -9.26 29.69 37.39
C GLU A 366 -8.15 30.28 38.26
N ILE A 367 -7.22 30.99 37.61
CA ILE A 367 -6.14 31.72 38.27
C ILE A 367 -6.19 33.16 37.77
N LEU A 368 -6.49 34.08 38.69
CA LEU A 368 -6.55 35.52 38.44
C LEU A 368 -5.43 36.18 39.23
N ASN A 369 -4.58 36.94 38.56
CA ASN A 369 -3.58 37.77 39.23
C ASN A 369 -3.80 39.25 38.89
N ILE A 370 -3.67 40.11 39.89
CA ILE A 370 -3.91 41.55 39.83
C ILE A 370 -2.74 42.25 40.52
N ASN A 371 -2.09 43.17 39.79
CA ASN A 371 -1.08 44.07 40.34
C ASN A 371 -1.72 45.41 40.75
N GLU A 372 -1.44 45.87 41.97
CA GLU A 372 -1.98 47.13 42.52
C GLU A 372 -1.10 48.35 42.18
N ALA A 373 0.18 48.14 41.84
CA ALA A 373 1.08 49.21 41.44
C ALA A 373 1.47 49.13 39.96
N ASP A 374 1.48 50.29 39.30
CA ASP A 374 2.06 50.56 37.97
C ASP A 374 3.61 50.58 38.02
N GLU A 375 4.22 49.84 38.96
CA GLU A 375 5.68 49.70 39.01
C GLU A 375 6.11 49.00 37.73
N GLU A 376 6.95 49.70 36.95
CA GLU A 376 7.47 49.32 35.63
C GLU A 376 7.35 47.82 35.41
N ARG A 377 6.42 47.42 34.51
CA ARG A 377 6.44 46.10 33.90
C ARG A 377 7.88 45.82 33.53
N ASN A 378 8.55 44.96 34.28
CA ASN A 378 9.83 44.39 33.85
C ASN A 378 9.47 43.40 32.74
N ASP A 379 9.06 43.95 31.59
CA ASP A 379 8.75 43.24 30.35
C ASP A 379 9.98 42.44 29.87
N GLU A 380 11.16 42.69 30.43
CA GLU A 380 12.40 41.96 30.14
C GLU A 380 12.44 40.52 30.69
N LEU A 381 11.54 40.12 31.61
CA LEU A 381 11.50 38.76 32.15
C LEU A 381 10.28 37.95 31.69
N GLY A 382 9.35 38.58 30.97
CA GLY A 382 8.07 38.02 30.55
C GLY A 382 8.15 37.15 29.30
N PHE A 383 8.77 35.97 29.36
CA PHE A 383 8.68 35.00 28.26
C PHE A 383 7.26 34.43 28.23
N GLY A 384 6.36 35.02 27.46
CA GLY A 384 4.98 34.55 27.22
C GLY A 384 4.85 33.10 26.71
N LEU A 385 5.96 32.38 26.59
CA LEU A 385 6.07 31.02 26.07
C LEU A 385 5.85 29.93 27.11
N GLY A 386 5.98 30.20 28.41
CA GLY A 386 5.52 29.25 29.44
C GLY A 386 4.01 28.98 29.33
N LEU A 387 3.25 30.03 29.01
CA LEU A 387 1.80 29.96 28.75
C LEU A 387 1.50 29.34 27.38
N GLU A 388 2.30 29.60 26.34
CA GLU A 388 2.15 28.97 25.02
C GLU A 388 2.47 27.46 25.05
N LEU A 389 3.51 27.05 25.78
CA LEU A 389 3.83 25.63 26.01
C LEU A 389 2.73 24.95 26.84
N THR A 390 2.17 25.65 27.82
CA THR A 390 1.03 25.17 28.62
C THR A 390 -0.23 25.02 27.77
N GLU A 391 -0.52 25.98 26.88
CA GLU A 391 -1.62 25.91 25.91
C GLU A 391 -1.47 24.69 25.00
N ARG A 392 -0.28 24.46 24.43
CA ARG A 392 -0.01 23.28 23.60
C ARG A 392 -0.15 21.96 24.37
N LEU A 393 0.23 21.92 25.65
CA LEU A 393 0.07 20.75 26.52
C LEU A 393 -1.40 20.43 26.78
N VAL A 394 -2.18 21.47 27.07
CA VAL A 394 -3.63 21.41 27.31
C VAL A 394 -4.37 20.96 26.04
N ASP A 395 -4.11 21.60 24.89
CA ASP A 395 -4.72 21.28 23.61
C ASP A 395 -4.49 19.82 23.21
N ARG A 396 -3.30 19.29 23.51
CA ARG A 396 -2.95 17.89 23.23
C ARG A 396 -3.81 16.90 24.02
N GLN A 397 -4.22 17.25 25.24
CA GLN A 397 -5.16 16.43 26.01
C GLN A 397 -6.62 16.66 25.59
N GLY A 398 -6.88 17.76 24.89
CA GLY A 398 -8.24 18.22 24.59
C GLY A 398 -8.90 18.91 25.78
N TRP A 399 -8.11 19.46 26.71
CA TRP A 399 -8.65 20.30 27.78
C TRP A 399 -8.96 21.70 27.24
N GLY A 400 -9.90 22.40 27.85
CA GLY A 400 -10.19 23.80 27.51
C GLY A 400 -9.15 24.73 28.13
N TYR A 401 -8.66 25.72 27.37
CA TYR A 401 -7.74 26.74 27.88
C TYR A 401 -8.14 28.14 27.41
N SER A 402 -8.04 29.11 28.31
CA SER A 402 -8.23 30.52 28.00
C SER A 402 -7.28 31.36 28.85
N ASN A 403 -6.48 32.20 28.20
CA ASN A 403 -5.62 33.18 28.86
C ASN A 403 -5.99 34.58 28.37
N LYS A 404 -6.45 35.45 29.27
CA LYS A 404 -6.87 36.82 28.97
C LYS A 404 -6.08 37.81 29.80
N GLU A 405 -5.52 38.82 29.15
CA GLU A 405 -4.91 39.96 29.84
C GLU A 405 -6.02 40.86 30.41
N THR A 406 -5.91 41.18 31.70
CA THR A 406 -6.78 42.15 32.37
C THR A 406 -6.00 43.47 32.52
N GLY A 407 -6.70 44.59 32.71
CA GLY A 407 -6.05 45.92 32.76
C GLY A 407 -4.94 46.05 33.82
N ALA A 408 -4.92 45.17 34.82
CA ALA A 408 -3.94 45.15 35.91
C ALA A 408 -3.25 43.78 36.10
N GLY A 409 -3.42 42.81 35.18
CA GLY A 409 -2.85 41.47 35.34
C GLY A 409 -3.33 40.45 34.31
N ARG A 410 -3.57 39.20 34.71
CA ARG A 410 -4.04 38.12 33.82
C ARG A 410 -5.07 37.24 34.48
N HIS A 411 -5.96 36.69 33.66
CA HIS A 411 -6.93 35.68 34.04
C HIS A 411 -6.74 34.43 33.15
N VAL A 412 -6.32 33.33 33.77
CA VAL A 412 -6.10 32.05 33.12
C VAL A 412 -7.14 31.04 33.60
N VAL A 413 -7.73 30.31 32.66
CA VAL A 413 -8.76 29.30 32.91
C VAL A 413 -8.36 28.00 32.23
N ILE A 414 -8.40 26.89 32.96
CA ILE A 414 -8.30 25.53 32.45
C ILE A 414 -9.57 24.77 32.78
N GLU A 415 -10.11 24.06 31.80
CA GLU A 415 -11.20 23.10 31.97
C GLU A 415 -10.69 21.68 31.66
N PHE A 416 -10.56 20.85 32.69
CA PHE A 416 -10.08 19.49 32.55
C PHE A 416 -11.18 18.60 31.96
N ASP A 417 -10.99 18.15 30.72
CA ASP A 417 -11.88 17.16 30.13
C ASP A 417 -11.45 15.73 30.51
N VAL A 418 -12.42 14.88 30.81
CA VAL A 418 -12.21 13.47 31.18
C VAL A 418 -12.75 12.63 30.03
N LYS A 419 -11.84 12.09 29.21
CA LYS A 419 -12.18 11.20 28.09
C LYS A 419 -12.66 9.83 28.55
#